data_AF-A0A835D2Z7-F1
#
_entry.id   AF-A0A835D2Z7-F1
#
_cell.length_a   1.000
_cell.length_b   1.000
_cell.length_c   1.000
_cell.angle_alpha   90.00
_cell.angle_beta   90.00
_cell.angle_gamma   90.00
#
_symmetry.space_group_name_H-M   'P 1'
#
loop_
_entity.id
_entity.type
_entity.pdbx_description
1 polymer ?
#
loop_
_entity_poly.entity_id
_entity_poly.type
_entity_poly.pdbx_seq_one_letter_code
_entity_poly.pdbx_strand_id
1 'polypeptide(L)'
;MQYCCSIMMVTDAVEIIYSGWSWWWRGSNRSDELARMALTLSFAVFVITWYMLVTRNLRGARPPLPPGPRGLPLVGSLPFLESDLHCYFAKLAHTYGPIMKLKLGSKLWIVLSSPSLAKEVLKDKDTIFSNRDVTPTSFVTSYGCSDIAWAPYGPHWRMVRKVCLRGMLCNKSLDACYDIRRRETRRMVKDIYSKVGMQINIAEQMFLNTLNVIMSMLWGSTIESEERTSDLLEFRQVVGEMIEVLGMSNISDYFPILARFDIQGMEGRMKNLVSWLDRVFDTVIDQRLKMNKAREEGEKNMKEHKDFLQLLLELEEGDPNKPIIKPLLLVRIYT
;
A
#
# COMPACT_ATOMS: atom_id res chain seq x y z
N MET A 1 -6.82 20.09 6.28
CA MET A 1 -7.92 20.48 5.36
C MET A 1 -8.82 19.31 4.93
N GLN A 2 -8.35 18.06 4.95
CA GLN A 2 -9.13 16.86 4.57
C GLN A 2 -10.24 16.45 5.57
N TYR A 3 -10.09 16.81 6.85
CA TYR A 3 -11.10 16.53 7.89
C TYR A 3 -12.34 17.44 7.81
N CYS A 4 -12.24 18.61 7.19
CA CYS A 4 -13.41 19.46 6.96
C CYS A 4 -14.37 18.80 5.95
N CYS A 5 -13.86 18.10 4.93
CA CYS A 5 -14.71 17.48 3.92
C CYS A 5 -15.47 16.26 4.47
N SER A 6 -14.85 15.46 5.34
CA SER A 6 -15.53 14.31 5.98
C SER A 6 -16.53 14.73 7.05
N ILE A 7 -16.25 15.78 7.82
CA ILE A 7 -17.22 16.32 8.78
C ILE A 7 -18.40 16.97 8.05
N MET A 8 -18.13 17.71 6.95
CA MET A 8 -19.17 18.35 6.15
C MET A 8 -20.05 17.32 5.42
N MET A 9 -19.49 16.23 4.89
CA MET A 9 -20.28 15.11 4.34
C MET A 9 -21.13 14.41 5.39
N VAL A 10 -20.65 14.27 6.62
CA VAL A 10 -21.42 13.66 7.71
C VAL A 10 -22.54 14.61 8.18
N THR A 11 -22.30 15.92 8.27
CA THR A 11 -23.35 16.89 8.60
C THR A 11 -24.39 17.02 7.49
N ASP A 12 -23.98 17.00 6.22
CA ASP A 12 -24.90 17.05 5.07
C ASP A 12 -25.71 15.75 4.95
N ALA A 13 -25.08 14.58 5.18
CA ALA A 13 -25.80 13.30 5.24
C ALA A 13 -26.78 13.26 6.42
N VAL A 14 -26.39 13.79 7.58
CA VAL A 14 -27.28 13.89 8.74
C VAL A 14 -28.41 14.88 8.47
N GLU A 15 -28.18 16.04 7.84
CA GLU A 15 -29.24 16.98 7.46
C GLU A 15 -30.15 16.44 6.35
N ILE A 16 -29.65 15.67 5.38
CA ILE A 16 -30.46 14.99 4.37
C ILE A 16 -31.31 13.89 5.01
N ILE A 17 -30.74 13.12 5.95
CA ILE A 17 -31.50 12.14 6.73
C ILE A 17 -32.53 12.83 7.62
N TYR A 18 -32.19 13.95 8.27
CA TYR A 18 -33.08 14.69 9.16
C TYR A 18 -34.18 15.43 8.40
N SER A 19 -33.88 16.02 7.24
CA SER A 19 -34.86 16.66 6.36
C SER A 19 -35.78 15.63 5.72
N GLY A 20 -35.26 14.49 5.27
CA GLY A 20 -36.04 13.34 4.81
C GLY A 20 -36.94 12.75 5.90
N TRP A 21 -36.42 12.60 7.13
CA TRP A 21 -37.21 12.22 8.31
C TRP A 21 -38.27 13.28 8.65
N SER A 22 -37.93 14.57 8.60
CA SER A 22 -38.87 15.64 8.95
C SER A 22 -39.99 15.79 7.92
N TRP A 23 -39.71 15.57 6.63
CA TRP A 23 -40.70 15.49 5.57
C TRP A 23 -41.59 14.26 5.73
N TRP A 24 -41.01 13.11 6.13
CA TRP A 24 -41.75 11.89 6.45
C TRP A 24 -42.78 12.09 7.58
N TRP A 25 -42.57 13.03 8.50
CA TRP A 25 -43.54 13.36 9.55
C TRP A 25 -44.55 14.47 9.17
N ARG A 26 -44.40 15.14 8.01
CA ARG A 26 -45.15 16.36 7.63
C ARG A 26 -46.28 16.13 6.62
N GLY A 27 -46.97 15.00 6.69
CA GLY A 27 -48.17 14.69 5.87
C GLY A 27 -49.45 14.70 6.69
N SER A 28 -50.46 15.47 6.28
CA SER A 28 -51.66 15.82 7.08
C SER A 28 -52.87 14.88 6.93
N ASN A 29 -52.68 13.57 6.75
CA ASN A 29 -53.78 12.62 6.58
C ASN A 29 -53.60 11.34 7.42
N ARG A 30 -54.68 10.91 8.11
CA ARG A 30 -54.67 9.83 9.12
C ARG A 30 -54.38 8.44 8.54
N SER A 31 -54.70 8.19 7.27
CA SER A 31 -54.30 6.97 6.54
C SER A 31 -52.80 6.89 6.32
N ASP A 32 -52.16 8.03 6.09
CA ASP A 32 -50.73 8.11 5.76
C ASP A 32 -49.88 7.94 7.01
N GLU A 33 -50.39 8.34 8.18
CA GLU A 33 -49.73 8.07 9.47
C GLU A 33 -49.68 6.58 9.79
N LEU A 34 -50.78 5.85 9.55
CA LEU A 34 -50.83 4.40 9.74
C LEU A 34 -49.88 3.66 8.78
N ALA A 35 -49.82 4.08 7.51
CA ALA A 35 -48.88 3.52 6.54
C ALA A 35 -47.42 3.79 6.94
N ARG A 36 -47.11 4.99 7.42
CA ARG A 36 -45.76 5.36 7.89
C ARG A 36 -45.35 4.59 9.14
N MET A 37 -46.26 4.39 10.09
CA MET A 37 -46.02 3.54 11.26
C MET A 37 -45.82 2.07 10.88
N ALA A 38 -46.61 1.54 9.94
CA ALA A 38 -46.46 0.17 9.46
C ALA A 38 -45.12 -0.04 8.73
N LEU A 39 -44.70 0.90 7.88
CA LEU A 39 -43.41 0.84 7.17
C LEU A 39 -42.21 0.93 8.12
N THR A 40 -42.26 1.83 9.10
CA THR A 40 -41.18 1.97 10.10
C THR A 40 -41.07 0.73 11.00
N LEU A 41 -42.19 0.17 11.45
CA LEU A 41 -42.21 -1.10 12.20
C LEU A 41 -41.73 -2.28 11.35
N SER A 42 -42.16 -2.38 10.10
CA SER A 42 -41.71 -3.42 9.17
C SER A 42 -40.20 -3.36 8.94
N PHE A 43 -39.66 -2.15 8.71
CA PHE A 43 -38.23 -1.93 8.59
C PHE A 43 -37.48 -2.32 9.87
N ALA A 44 -37.99 -1.93 11.04
CA ALA A 44 -37.38 -2.30 12.33
C ALA A 44 -37.38 -3.82 12.54
N VAL A 45 -38.48 -4.51 12.27
CA VAL A 45 -38.58 -5.98 12.36
C VAL A 45 -37.64 -6.66 11.37
N PHE A 46 -37.53 -6.14 10.14
CA PHE A 46 -36.58 -6.64 9.15
C PHE A 46 -35.14 -6.51 9.63
N VAL A 47 -34.75 -5.33 10.14
CA VAL A 47 -33.40 -5.08 10.67
C VAL A 47 -33.10 -5.99 11.87
N ILE A 48 -34.05 -6.15 12.79
CA ILE A 48 -33.90 -7.03 13.95
C ILE A 48 -33.76 -8.49 13.51
N THR A 49 -34.63 -8.96 12.61
CA THR A 49 -34.60 -10.35 12.12
C THR A 49 -33.31 -10.63 11.34
N TRP A 50 -32.89 -9.69 10.50
CA TRP A 50 -31.62 -9.72 9.80
C TRP A 50 -30.44 -9.78 10.78
N TYR A 51 -30.41 -8.91 11.79
CA TYR A 51 -29.39 -8.89 12.84
C TYR A 51 -29.35 -10.23 13.58
N MET A 52 -30.50 -10.79 13.96
CA MET A 52 -30.58 -12.09 14.61
C MET A 52 -30.08 -13.22 13.71
N LEU A 53 -30.44 -13.24 12.43
CA LEU A 53 -29.96 -14.24 11.47
C LEU A 53 -28.45 -14.17 11.26
N VAL A 54 -27.92 -12.95 11.05
CA VAL A 54 -26.47 -12.73 10.89
C VAL A 54 -25.72 -13.13 12.16
N THR A 55 -26.19 -12.72 13.34
CA THR A 55 -25.54 -13.08 14.60
C THR A 55 -25.63 -14.56 14.93
N ARG A 56 -26.74 -15.24 14.56
CA ARG A 56 -26.90 -16.69 14.74
C ARG A 56 -25.96 -17.48 13.82
N ASN A 57 -25.83 -17.09 12.56
CA ASN A 57 -24.89 -17.72 11.62
C ASN A 57 -23.43 -17.49 12.03
N LEU A 58 -23.13 -16.41 12.75
CA LEU A 58 -21.81 -16.14 13.30
C LEU A 58 -21.47 -16.97 14.56
N ARG A 59 -22.43 -17.71 15.15
CA ARG A 59 -22.27 -18.54 16.36
C ARG A 59 -21.91 -20.01 16.10
N GLY A 60 -21.70 -20.43 14.84
CA GLY A 60 -21.25 -21.79 14.53
C GLY A 60 -19.98 -22.18 15.31
N ALA A 61 -19.79 -23.47 15.58
CA ALA A 61 -18.65 -23.99 16.34
C ALA A 61 -17.33 -23.48 15.75
N ARG A 62 -16.70 -22.53 16.44
CA ARG A 62 -15.38 -22.01 16.07
C ARG A 62 -14.36 -22.69 16.96
N PRO A 63 -13.20 -23.11 16.41
CA PRO A 63 -12.08 -23.50 17.24
C PRO A 63 -11.80 -22.40 18.29
N PRO A 64 -11.20 -22.72 19.44
CA PRO A 64 -10.93 -21.73 20.47
C PRO A 64 -10.08 -20.60 19.88
N LEU A 65 -10.73 -19.45 19.64
CA LEU A 65 -10.06 -18.25 19.16
C LEU A 65 -9.50 -17.48 20.36
N PRO A 66 -8.40 -16.75 20.18
CA PRO A 66 -7.90 -15.84 21.20
C PRO A 66 -8.99 -14.86 21.71
N PRO A 67 -8.81 -14.31 22.92
CA PRO A 67 -9.66 -13.22 23.42
C PRO A 67 -9.59 -12.00 22.49
N GLY A 68 -10.54 -11.07 22.60
CA GLY A 68 -10.52 -9.85 21.81
C GLY A 68 -11.82 -9.06 21.87
N PRO A 69 -11.82 -7.80 21.40
CA PRO A 69 -13.00 -6.95 21.43
C PRO A 69 -14.16 -7.56 20.63
N ARG A 70 -15.38 -7.35 21.16
CA ARG A 70 -16.61 -7.73 20.48
C ARG A 70 -16.99 -6.61 19.52
N GLY A 71 -16.89 -6.87 18.22
CA GLY A 71 -17.34 -5.96 17.18
C GLY A 71 -18.84 -6.04 16.90
N LEU A 72 -19.35 -5.05 16.17
CA LEU A 72 -20.71 -5.07 15.62
C LEU A 72 -20.83 -6.14 14.53
N PRO A 73 -22.05 -6.64 14.23
CA PRO A 73 -22.24 -7.51 13.08
C PRO A 73 -21.84 -6.84 11.77
N LEU A 74 -21.37 -7.66 10.82
CA LEU A 74 -20.85 -7.26 9.50
C LEU A 74 -19.56 -6.42 9.54
N VAL A 75 -19.54 -5.29 10.23
CA VAL A 75 -18.41 -4.33 10.25
C VAL A 75 -17.33 -4.65 11.28
N GLY A 76 -17.65 -5.48 12.28
CA GLY A 76 -16.72 -5.83 13.34
C GLY A 76 -16.34 -4.61 14.17
N SER A 77 -15.05 -4.40 14.36
CA SER A 77 -14.49 -3.32 15.19
C SER A 77 -14.11 -2.07 14.39
N LEU A 78 -14.40 -2.04 13.08
CA LEU A 78 -14.08 -0.88 12.22
C LEU A 78 -14.57 0.45 12.80
N PRO A 79 -15.82 0.58 13.31
CA PRO A 79 -16.31 1.86 13.83
C PRO A 79 -15.64 2.31 15.14
N PHE A 80 -14.89 1.41 15.78
CA PHE A 80 -14.21 1.66 17.06
C PHE A 80 -12.69 1.81 16.90
N LEU A 81 -12.18 1.79 15.67
CA LEU A 81 -10.76 2.02 15.42
C LEU A 81 -10.40 3.47 15.75
N GLU A 82 -9.32 3.64 16.52
CA GLU A 82 -8.70 4.96 16.71
C GLU A 82 -7.74 5.25 15.55
N SER A 83 -7.51 6.54 15.25
CA SER A 83 -6.61 6.97 14.17
C SER A 83 -5.17 6.50 14.39
N ASP A 84 -4.74 6.47 15.65
CA ASP A 84 -3.46 5.90 16.04
C ASP A 84 -3.61 4.39 16.27
N LEU A 85 -3.47 3.63 15.18
CA LEU A 85 -3.65 2.19 15.18
C LEU A 85 -2.65 1.46 16.09
N HIS A 86 -1.40 1.92 16.17
CA HIS A 86 -0.38 1.25 16.95
C HIS A 86 -0.61 1.44 18.46
N CYS A 87 -0.97 2.65 18.89
CA CYS A 87 -1.38 2.90 20.27
C CYS A 87 -2.68 2.18 20.62
N TYR A 88 -3.65 2.15 19.71
CA TYR A 88 -4.91 1.42 19.89
C TYR A 88 -4.67 -0.08 20.12
N PHE A 89 -3.85 -0.72 19.27
CA PHE A 89 -3.53 -2.14 19.44
C PHE A 89 -2.72 -2.41 20.72
N ALA A 90 -1.85 -1.49 21.14
CA ALA A 90 -1.15 -1.61 22.42
C ALA A 90 -2.13 -1.59 23.61
N LYS A 91 -3.10 -0.65 23.63
CA LYS A 91 -4.16 -0.59 24.66
C LYS A 91 -5.00 -1.87 24.70
N LEU A 92 -5.38 -2.38 23.53
CA LEU A 92 -6.10 -3.65 23.44
C LEU A 92 -5.26 -4.82 23.95
N ALA A 93 -3.97 -4.88 23.65
CA ALA A 93 -3.08 -5.92 24.15
C ALA A 93 -2.97 -5.91 25.69
N HIS A 94 -2.99 -4.73 26.32
CA HIS A 94 -3.07 -4.63 27.78
C HIS A 94 -4.37 -5.20 28.36
N THR A 95 -5.46 -5.17 27.60
CA THR A 95 -6.79 -5.63 28.04
C THR A 95 -7.02 -7.11 27.76
N TYR A 96 -6.65 -7.57 26.56
CA TYR A 96 -6.96 -8.92 26.07
C TYR A 96 -5.76 -9.87 26.11
N GLY A 97 -4.56 -9.37 26.37
CA GLY A 97 -3.33 -10.14 26.43
C GLY A 97 -2.51 -10.11 25.13
N PRO A 98 -1.38 -10.83 25.09
CA PRO A 98 -0.37 -10.73 24.04
C PRO A 98 -0.77 -11.38 22.70
N ILE A 99 -1.86 -12.15 22.69
CA ILE A 99 -2.49 -12.71 21.49
C ILE A 99 -3.98 -12.41 21.55
N MET A 100 -4.48 -11.68 20.56
CA MET A 100 -5.88 -11.29 20.53
C MET A 100 -6.46 -11.34 19.12
N LYS A 101 -7.77 -11.54 19.03
CA LYS A 101 -8.50 -11.47 17.77
C LYS A 101 -9.15 -10.11 17.59
N LEU A 102 -9.24 -9.66 16.36
CA LEU A 102 -9.95 -8.45 15.96
C LEU A 102 -10.69 -8.74 14.66
N LYS A 103 -11.96 -8.36 14.56
CA LYS A 103 -12.71 -8.48 13.30
C LYS A 103 -12.78 -7.12 12.63
N LEU A 104 -12.31 -6.98 11.40
CA LEU A 104 -12.39 -5.75 10.61
C LEU A 104 -13.16 -6.05 9.32
N GLY A 105 -14.39 -5.56 9.24
CA GLY A 105 -15.33 -5.95 8.17
C GLY A 105 -15.57 -7.46 8.19
N SER A 106 -15.39 -8.11 7.04
CA SER A 106 -15.53 -9.57 6.93
C SER A 106 -14.26 -10.33 7.33
N LYS A 107 -13.12 -9.67 7.56
CA LYS A 107 -11.83 -10.32 7.85
C LYS A 107 -11.57 -10.50 9.35
N LEU A 108 -11.01 -11.65 9.70
CA LEU A 108 -10.52 -11.94 11.06
C LEU A 108 -9.00 -11.69 11.10
N TRP A 109 -8.60 -10.82 12.02
CA TRP A 109 -7.21 -10.45 12.29
C TRP A 109 -6.78 -11.04 13.63
N ILE A 110 -5.54 -11.50 13.69
CA ILE A 110 -4.88 -11.90 14.94
C ILE A 110 -3.74 -10.92 15.18
N VAL A 111 -3.79 -10.25 16.31
CA VAL A 111 -2.76 -9.29 16.73
C VAL A 111 -1.85 -9.98 17.73
N LEU A 112 -0.55 -9.87 17.50
CA LEU A 112 0.52 -10.40 18.34
C LEU A 112 1.28 -9.23 18.95
N SER A 113 1.42 -9.23 20.26
CA SER A 113 2.00 -8.11 21.02
C SER A 113 3.04 -8.57 22.04
N SER A 114 3.72 -9.69 21.77
CA SER A 114 4.86 -10.14 22.57
C SER A 114 6.04 -10.61 21.71
N PRO A 115 7.28 -10.42 22.17
CA PRO A 115 8.46 -10.89 21.46
C PRO A 115 8.51 -12.41 21.24
N SER A 116 8.02 -13.20 22.20
CA SER A 116 7.99 -14.67 22.09
C SER A 116 7.06 -15.14 20.96
N LEU A 117 5.85 -14.56 20.88
CA LEU A 117 4.91 -14.86 19.79
C LEU A 117 5.42 -14.35 18.43
N ALA A 118 6.05 -13.18 18.41
CA ALA A 118 6.66 -12.65 17.19
C ALA A 118 7.77 -13.60 16.69
N LYS A 119 8.62 -14.13 17.58
CA LYS A 119 9.61 -15.15 17.23
C LYS A 119 8.95 -16.42 16.69
N GLU A 120 7.90 -16.91 17.36
CA GLU A 120 7.22 -18.13 16.93
C GLU A 120 6.67 -17.99 15.50
N VAL A 121 6.07 -16.85 15.17
CA VAL A 121 5.45 -16.60 13.86
C VAL A 121 6.44 -16.19 12.78
N LEU A 122 7.39 -15.30 13.10
CA LEU A 122 8.30 -14.71 12.12
C LEU A 122 9.61 -15.50 11.94
N LYS A 123 9.88 -16.49 12.79
CA LYS A 123 11.09 -17.31 12.73
C LYS A 123 10.79 -18.81 12.80
N ASP A 124 10.12 -19.26 13.86
CA ASP A 124 9.98 -20.71 14.09
C ASP A 124 8.94 -21.34 13.14
N LYS A 125 7.96 -20.55 12.68
CA LYS A 125 6.90 -20.92 11.73
C LYS A 125 6.82 -19.97 10.53
N ASP A 126 7.94 -19.34 10.18
CA ASP A 126 8.03 -18.30 9.15
C ASP A 126 7.41 -18.71 7.80
N THR A 127 7.65 -19.94 7.35
CA THR A 127 7.11 -20.49 6.09
C THR A 127 5.58 -20.62 6.06
N ILE A 128 4.94 -20.78 7.22
CA ILE A 128 3.48 -20.87 7.33
C ILE A 128 2.85 -19.48 7.25
N PHE A 129 3.51 -18.49 7.87
CA PHE A 129 2.99 -17.12 8.02
C PHE A 129 3.64 -16.09 7.08
N SER A 130 4.43 -16.54 6.10
CA SER A 130 5.16 -15.68 5.18
C SER A 130 4.28 -14.98 4.15
N ASN A 131 3.08 -15.52 3.88
CA ASN A 131 2.18 -14.98 2.87
C ASN A 131 1.40 -13.78 3.44
N ARG A 132 1.13 -12.80 2.57
CA ARG A 132 0.39 -11.58 2.92
C ARG A 132 -1.02 -11.61 2.36
N ASP A 133 -1.92 -10.91 3.03
CA ASP A 133 -3.25 -10.61 2.52
C ASP A 133 -3.14 -9.51 1.46
N VAL A 134 -3.44 -9.85 0.21
CA VAL A 134 -3.23 -8.95 -0.94
C VAL A 134 -4.46 -8.08 -1.15
N THR A 135 -4.29 -6.77 -1.06
CA THR A 135 -5.34 -5.79 -1.39
C THR A 135 -5.43 -5.59 -2.91
N PRO A 136 -6.56 -5.12 -3.47
CA PRO A 136 -6.67 -4.82 -4.90
C PRO A 136 -5.60 -3.82 -5.37
N THR A 137 -5.33 -2.79 -4.57
CA THR A 137 -4.27 -1.82 -4.82
C THR A 137 -2.90 -2.50 -4.87
N SER A 138 -2.55 -3.29 -3.84
CA SER A 138 -1.26 -3.98 -3.80
C SER A 138 -1.11 -5.02 -4.90
N PHE A 139 -2.20 -5.66 -5.35
CA PHE A 139 -2.17 -6.57 -6.49
C PHE A 139 -1.72 -5.86 -7.77
N VAL A 140 -2.25 -4.66 -8.03
CA VAL A 140 -1.84 -3.84 -9.17
C VAL A 140 -0.39 -3.38 -9.02
N THR A 141 -0.04 -2.80 -7.87
CA THR A 141 1.31 -2.28 -7.64
C THR A 141 2.38 -3.36 -7.72
N SER A 142 2.07 -4.59 -7.31
CA SER A 142 3.02 -5.71 -7.29
C SER A 142 3.08 -6.51 -8.58
N TYR A 143 2.50 -6.00 -9.66
CA TYR A 143 2.39 -6.70 -10.94
C TYR A 143 1.81 -8.11 -10.77
N GLY A 144 0.67 -8.20 -10.10
CA GLY A 144 -0.01 -9.46 -9.83
C GLY A 144 0.72 -10.35 -8.82
N CYS A 145 1.32 -9.76 -7.78
CA CYS A 145 2.11 -10.46 -6.76
C CYS A 145 3.36 -11.16 -7.30
N SER A 146 4.09 -10.49 -8.20
CA SER A 146 5.36 -10.99 -8.74
C SER A 146 6.58 -10.35 -8.09
N ASP A 147 6.40 -9.26 -7.32
CA ASP A 147 7.46 -8.57 -6.58
C ASP A 147 7.91 -9.31 -5.28
N ILE A 148 8.94 -8.80 -4.60
CA ILE A 148 9.44 -9.40 -3.35
C ILE A 148 8.51 -9.18 -2.14
N ALA A 149 7.65 -8.16 -2.18
CA ALA A 149 6.83 -7.73 -1.06
C ALA A 149 5.57 -8.60 -0.93
N TRP A 150 4.91 -8.92 -2.05
CA TRP A 150 3.60 -9.55 -2.11
C TRP A 150 3.59 -10.95 -2.74
N ALA A 151 4.65 -11.37 -3.43
CA ALA A 151 4.70 -12.73 -3.97
C ALA A 151 4.58 -13.78 -2.85
N PRO A 152 3.75 -14.82 -3.03
CA PRO A 152 3.63 -15.89 -2.06
C PRO A 152 4.97 -16.64 -1.93
N TYR A 153 5.25 -17.12 -0.73
CA TYR A 153 6.44 -17.89 -0.47
C TYR A 153 6.47 -19.15 -1.35
N GLY A 154 7.58 -19.33 -2.04
CA GLY A 154 7.75 -20.40 -3.01
C GLY A 154 9.04 -20.23 -3.82
N PRO A 155 9.24 -21.08 -4.85
CA PRO A 155 10.41 -20.99 -5.73
C PRO A 155 10.61 -19.61 -6.34
N HIS A 156 9.53 -18.96 -6.81
CA HIS A 156 9.56 -17.61 -7.39
C HIS A 156 10.07 -16.57 -6.39
N TRP A 157 9.42 -16.45 -5.23
CA TRP A 157 9.81 -15.49 -4.20
C TRP A 157 11.27 -15.70 -3.73
N ARG A 158 11.71 -16.96 -3.58
CA ARG A 158 13.11 -17.25 -3.21
C ARG A 158 14.11 -16.81 -4.28
N MET A 159 13.76 -16.95 -5.55
CA MET A 159 14.57 -16.47 -6.67
C MET A 159 14.64 -14.94 -6.67
N VAL A 160 13.49 -14.25 -6.61
CA VAL A 160 13.40 -12.77 -6.55
C VAL A 160 14.22 -12.23 -5.38
N ARG A 161 14.05 -12.81 -4.19
CA ARG A 161 14.84 -12.45 -2.99
C ARG A 161 16.34 -12.62 -3.20
N LYS A 162 16.77 -13.73 -3.81
CA LYS A 162 18.19 -14.00 -4.10
C LYS A 162 18.75 -12.96 -5.06
N VAL A 163 17.99 -12.56 -6.08
CA VAL A 163 18.37 -11.53 -7.04
C VAL A 163 18.50 -10.16 -6.35
N CYS A 164 17.52 -9.74 -5.56
CA CYS A 164 17.60 -8.49 -4.78
C CYS A 164 18.82 -8.46 -3.85
N LEU A 165 19.05 -9.53 -3.08
CA LEU A 165 20.15 -9.58 -2.12
C LEU A 165 21.52 -9.58 -2.79
N ARG A 166 21.67 -10.25 -3.94
CA ARG A 166 22.96 -10.35 -4.64
C ARG A 166 23.24 -9.17 -5.57
N GLY A 167 22.22 -8.64 -6.22
CA GLY A 167 22.36 -7.58 -7.23
C GLY A 167 22.17 -6.16 -6.69
N MET A 168 21.31 -5.97 -5.69
CA MET A 168 20.92 -4.64 -5.21
C MET A 168 21.41 -4.35 -3.80
N LEU A 169 21.21 -5.28 -2.86
CA LEU A 169 21.48 -5.07 -1.43
C LEU A 169 22.85 -5.60 -0.98
N CYS A 170 23.74 -5.93 -1.90
CA CYS A 170 25.10 -6.39 -1.58
C CYS A 170 26.04 -5.20 -1.35
N ASN A 171 27.08 -5.40 -0.52
CA ASN A 171 28.06 -4.35 -0.19
C ASN A 171 28.63 -3.67 -1.45
N LYS A 172 28.96 -4.45 -2.48
CA LYS A 172 29.47 -3.93 -3.76
C LYS A 172 28.51 -2.93 -4.42
N SER A 173 27.21 -3.24 -4.44
CA SER A 173 26.18 -2.38 -5.03
C SER A 173 25.93 -1.14 -4.16
N LEU A 174 25.93 -1.31 -2.83
CA LEU A 174 25.84 -0.21 -1.88
C LEU A 174 27.02 0.75 -2.01
N ASP A 175 28.24 0.24 -2.16
CA ASP A 175 29.47 1.02 -2.35
C ASP A 175 29.47 1.74 -3.70
N ALA A 176 29.03 1.08 -4.78
CA ALA A 176 28.90 1.69 -6.10
C ALA A 176 27.92 2.88 -6.10
N CYS A 177 26.92 2.88 -5.21
CA CYS A 177 25.97 3.98 -5.07
C CYS A 177 26.39 5.03 -4.02
N TYR A 178 27.57 4.92 -3.41
CA TYR A 178 28.03 5.82 -2.35
C TYR A 178 28.10 7.27 -2.83
N ASP A 179 28.74 7.52 -3.98
CA ASP A 179 28.92 8.89 -4.49
C ASP A 179 27.60 9.54 -4.85
N ILE A 180 26.63 8.77 -5.35
CA ILE A 180 25.26 9.23 -5.61
C ILE A 180 24.61 9.69 -4.30
N ARG A 181 24.59 8.84 -3.26
CA ARG A 181 24.01 9.19 -1.96
C ARG A 181 24.68 10.42 -1.36
N ARG A 182 26.02 10.48 -1.42
CA ARG A 182 26.82 11.60 -0.92
C ARG A 182 26.50 12.90 -1.65
N ARG A 183 26.37 12.86 -2.97
CA ARG A 183 26.02 14.02 -3.80
C ARG A 183 24.64 14.57 -3.47
N GLU A 184 23.61 13.72 -3.47
CA GLU A 184 22.24 14.16 -3.21
C GLU A 184 22.08 14.68 -1.77
N THR A 185 22.68 14.00 -0.80
CA THR A 185 22.68 14.45 0.60
C THR A 185 23.35 15.82 0.75
N ARG A 186 24.49 16.06 0.08
CA ARG A 186 25.15 17.37 0.09
C ARG A 186 24.31 18.45 -0.57
N ARG A 187 23.61 18.12 -1.65
CA ARG A 187 22.67 19.04 -2.33
C ARG A 187 21.54 19.44 -1.39
N MET A 188 20.92 18.48 -0.69
CA MET A 188 19.91 18.76 0.33
C MET A 188 20.45 19.64 1.45
N VAL A 189 21.63 19.33 2.01
CA VAL A 189 22.25 20.15 3.07
C VAL A 189 22.53 21.58 2.60
N LYS A 190 23.00 21.75 1.35
CA LYS A 190 23.24 23.08 0.76
C LYS A 190 21.93 23.87 0.59
N ASP A 191 20.85 23.22 0.16
CA ASP A 191 19.51 23.84 0.04
C ASP A 191 18.91 24.21 1.40
N ILE A 192 19.13 23.39 2.43
CA ILE A 192 18.73 23.73 3.80
C ILE A 192 19.53 24.94 4.30
N TYR A 193 20.86 24.96 4.05
CA TYR A 193 21.73 26.04 4.49
C TYR A 193 21.43 27.37 3.79
N SER A 194 20.96 27.36 2.53
CA SER A 194 20.54 28.60 1.84
C SER A 194 19.25 29.20 2.41
N LYS A 195 18.51 28.45 3.24
CA LYS A 195 17.23 28.85 3.86
C LYS A 195 17.39 29.18 5.35
N VAL A 196 18.61 29.47 5.82
CA VAL A 196 18.84 29.89 7.22
C VAL A 196 17.98 31.10 7.56
N GLY A 197 17.29 31.02 8.71
CA GLY A 197 16.33 32.05 9.15
C GLY A 197 14.90 31.84 8.64
N MET A 198 14.66 30.84 7.77
CA MET A 198 13.33 30.48 7.29
C MET A 198 12.81 29.20 7.99
N GLN A 199 11.49 29.06 8.07
CA GLN A 199 10.85 27.81 8.50
C GLN A 199 10.97 26.77 7.38
N ILE A 200 11.42 25.56 7.73
CA ILE A 200 11.61 24.46 6.78
C ILE A 200 10.86 23.20 7.24
N ASN A 201 10.28 22.48 6.29
CA ASN A 201 9.68 21.17 6.54
C ASN A 201 10.73 20.06 6.35
N ILE A 202 11.30 19.57 7.45
CA ILE A 202 12.35 18.54 7.40
C ILE A 202 11.84 17.22 6.81
N ALA A 203 10.58 16.84 7.08
CA ALA A 203 10.02 15.59 6.58
C ALA A 203 9.96 15.60 5.05
N GLU A 204 9.51 16.72 4.47
CA GLU A 204 9.48 16.92 3.02
C GLU A 204 10.89 16.94 2.42
N GLN A 205 11.86 17.61 3.04
CA GLN A 205 13.25 17.63 2.58
C GLN A 205 13.87 16.22 2.55
N MET A 206 13.67 15.44 3.62
CA MET A 206 14.16 14.06 3.70
C MET A 206 13.49 13.15 2.67
N PHE A 207 12.18 13.31 2.47
CA PHE A 207 11.42 12.58 1.47
C PHE A 207 11.93 12.87 0.05
N LEU A 208 12.08 14.14 -0.30
CA LEU A 208 12.60 14.57 -1.60
C LEU A 208 14.05 14.08 -1.83
N ASN A 209 14.91 14.13 -0.81
CA ASN A 209 16.27 13.62 -0.91
C ASN A 209 16.28 12.11 -1.15
N THR A 210 15.42 11.35 -0.46
CA THR A 210 15.29 9.90 -0.65
C THR A 210 14.87 9.58 -2.08
N LEU A 211 13.87 10.29 -2.61
CA LEU A 211 13.46 10.15 -4.01
C LEU A 211 14.59 10.50 -4.97
N ASN A 212 15.34 11.58 -4.74
CA ASN A 212 16.47 11.96 -5.61
C ASN A 212 17.58 10.91 -5.64
N VAL A 213 17.85 10.28 -4.49
CA VAL A 213 18.81 9.18 -4.39
C VAL A 213 18.33 7.99 -5.21
N ILE A 214 17.08 7.55 -5.02
CA ILE A 214 16.47 6.43 -5.76
C ILE A 214 16.48 6.71 -7.27
N MET A 215 16.07 7.91 -7.67
CA MET A 215 16.08 8.36 -9.06
C MET A 215 17.50 8.29 -9.65
N SER A 216 18.47 8.87 -8.97
CA SER A 216 19.86 8.88 -9.43
C SER A 216 20.43 7.47 -9.54
N MET A 217 19.96 6.54 -8.71
CA MET A 217 20.33 5.13 -8.78
C MET A 217 19.65 4.38 -9.94
N LEU A 218 18.44 4.77 -10.34
CA LEU A 218 17.69 4.15 -11.44
C LEU A 218 18.18 4.61 -12.83
N TRP A 219 18.39 5.92 -13.02
CA TRP A 219 18.83 6.48 -14.31
C TRP A 219 20.36 6.60 -14.44
N GLY A 220 21.11 6.42 -13.36
CA GLY A 220 22.56 6.64 -13.32
C GLY A 220 22.94 8.12 -13.22
N SER A 221 24.24 8.40 -13.05
CA SER A 221 24.79 9.74 -12.85
C SER A 221 24.86 10.62 -14.11
N THR A 222 24.42 10.12 -15.27
CA THR A 222 24.85 10.62 -16.58
C THR A 222 23.86 11.58 -17.26
N ILE A 223 22.80 12.02 -16.59
CA ILE A 223 21.74 12.77 -17.27
C ILE A 223 21.43 14.07 -16.51
N GLU A 224 22.37 15.00 -16.63
CA GLU A 224 22.29 16.40 -16.18
C GLU A 224 21.72 17.31 -17.30
N SER A 225 20.60 16.94 -17.95
CA SER A 225 19.94 17.84 -18.91
C SER A 225 18.76 18.59 -18.29
N GLU A 226 18.61 19.86 -18.66
CA GLU A 226 17.50 20.75 -18.26
C GLU A 226 16.12 20.20 -18.65
N GLU A 227 16.01 19.34 -19.67
CA GLU A 227 14.76 18.73 -20.12
C GLU A 227 14.11 17.77 -19.09
N ARG A 228 14.85 17.30 -18.07
CA ARG A 228 14.33 16.34 -17.09
C ARG A 228 13.83 16.93 -15.77
N THR A 229 13.83 18.25 -15.59
CA THR A 229 13.22 18.82 -14.37
C THR A 229 11.72 18.54 -14.28
N SER A 230 11.02 18.46 -15.42
CA SER A 230 9.60 18.08 -15.48
C SER A 230 9.39 16.61 -15.12
N ASP A 231 10.11 15.69 -15.78
CA ASP A 231 9.95 14.24 -15.61
C ASP A 231 10.32 13.81 -14.18
N LEU A 232 11.33 14.45 -13.59
CA LEU A 232 11.72 14.22 -12.20
C LEU A 232 10.63 14.69 -11.23
N LEU A 233 10.00 15.84 -11.50
CA LEU A 233 8.92 16.35 -10.67
C LEU A 233 7.69 15.44 -10.77
N GLU A 234 7.34 15.02 -11.98
CA GLU A 234 6.24 14.10 -12.24
C GLU A 234 6.49 12.74 -11.58
N PHE A 235 7.71 12.20 -11.66
CA PHE A 235 8.07 10.98 -10.95
C PHE A 235 7.84 11.09 -9.44
N ARG A 236 8.31 12.18 -8.83
CA ARG A 236 8.14 12.40 -7.39
C ARG A 236 6.66 12.44 -7.02
N GLN A 237 5.84 13.09 -7.84
CA GLN A 237 4.40 13.15 -7.65
C GLN A 237 3.78 11.76 -7.76
N VAL A 238 4.12 10.98 -8.79
CA VAL A 238 3.59 9.63 -8.99
C VAL A 238 3.97 8.70 -7.84
N VAL A 239 5.25 8.67 -7.42
CA VAL A 239 5.67 7.82 -6.30
C VAL A 239 5.05 8.26 -4.98
N GLY A 240 4.94 9.58 -4.74
CA GLY A 240 4.24 10.11 -3.57
C GLY A 240 2.77 9.68 -3.54
N GLU A 241 2.08 9.79 -4.66
CA GLU A 241 0.69 9.37 -4.77
C GLU A 241 0.53 7.85 -4.63
N MET A 242 1.46 7.04 -5.14
CA MET A 242 1.44 5.59 -4.93
C MET A 242 1.54 5.22 -3.45
N ILE A 243 2.45 5.86 -2.72
CA ILE A 243 2.60 5.64 -1.27
C ILE A 243 1.31 6.04 -0.54
N GLU A 244 0.70 7.16 -0.94
CA GLU A 244 -0.58 7.62 -0.38
C GLU A 244 -1.70 6.59 -0.64
N VAL A 245 -1.88 6.15 -1.89
CA VAL A 245 -2.93 5.18 -2.27
C VAL A 245 -2.73 3.84 -1.56
N LEU A 246 -1.48 3.39 -1.38
CA LEU A 246 -1.17 2.18 -0.62
C LEU A 246 -1.45 2.32 0.88
N GLY A 247 -1.29 3.53 1.44
CA GLY A 247 -1.53 3.83 2.84
C GLY A 247 -2.99 4.13 3.20
N MET A 248 -3.82 4.44 2.20
CA MET A 248 -5.24 4.74 2.40
C MET A 248 -6.05 3.48 2.71
N SER A 249 -6.99 3.60 3.66
CA SER A 249 -7.96 2.54 3.93
C SER A 249 -8.96 2.40 2.77
N ASN A 250 -9.03 1.21 2.17
CA ASN A 250 -10.01 0.88 1.14
C ASN A 250 -11.07 -0.09 1.70
N ILE A 251 -12.35 0.19 1.46
CA ILE A 251 -13.49 -0.61 1.90
C ILE A 251 -13.42 -2.04 1.34
N SER A 252 -12.88 -2.18 0.12
CA SER A 252 -12.67 -3.46 -0.54
C SER A 252 -11.67 -4.36 0.20
N ASP A 253 -10.76 -3.78 1.00
CA ASP A 253 -9.79 -4.53 1.79
C ASP A 253 -10.47 -5.24 2.96
N TYR A 254 -11.54 -4.65 3.50
CA TYR A 254 -12.32 -5.21 4.60
C TYR A 254 -13.51 -6.04 4.13
N PHE A 255 -14.02 -5.77 2.92
CA PHE A 255 -15.18 -6.44 2.31
C PHE A 255 -14.85 -6.90 0.87
N PRO A 256 -14.20 -8.06 0.69
CA PRO A 256 -13.74 -8.51 -0.62
C PRO A 256 -14.84 -8.66 -1.68
N ILE A 257 -16.10 -8.89 -1.27
CA ILE A 257 -17.25 -8.93 -2.18
C ILE A 257 -17.48 -7.61 -2.93
N LEU A 258 -17.01 -6.49 -2.35
CA LEU A 258 -17.12 -5.16 -2.93
C LEU A 258 -15.94 -4.81 -3.86
N ALA A 259 -14.87 -5.60 -3.86
CA ALA A 259 -13.64 -5.30 -4.61
C ALA A 259 -13.90 -5.08 -6.10
N ARG A 260 -14.81 -5.87 -6.70
CA ARG A 260 -15.17 -5.77 -8.13
C ARG A 260 -15.73 -4.42 -8.57
N PHE A 261 -16.23 -3.62 -7.63
CA PHE A 261 -16.87 -2.34 -7.93
C PHE A 261 -15.92 -1.15 -7.77
N ASP A 262 -14.75 -1.34 -7.16
CA ASP A 262 -13.78 -0.29 -6.84
C ASP A 262 -14.47 1.00 -6.31
N ILE A 263 -15.27 0.86 -5.25
CA ILE A 263 -16.16 1.93 -4.74
C ILE A 263 -15.42 3.25 -4.47
N GLN A 264 -14.16 3.17 -4.02
CA GLN A 264 -13.32 4.34 -3.74
C GLN A 264 -12.38 4.70 -4.90
N GLY A 265 -12.41 3.99 -6.03
CA GLY A 265 -11.57 4.23 -7.19
C GLY A 265 -10.07 3.99 -6.97
N MET A 266 -9.69 3.28 -5.91
CA MET A 266 -8.29 3.15 -5.48
C MET A 266 -7.51 2.18 -6.38
N GLU A 267 -8.16 1.11 -6.83
CA GLU A 267 -7.54 0.19 -7.78
C GLU A 267 -7.31 0.88 -9.13
N GLY A 268 -8.31 1.62 -9.62
CA GLY A 268 -8.21 2.41 -10.84
C GLY A 268 -7.13 3.49 -10.77
N ARG A 269 -7.05 4.24 -9.65
CA ARG A 269 -5.97 5.21 -9.42
C ARG A 269 -4.60 4.55 -9.48
N MET A 270 -4.44 3.42 -8.79
CA MET A 270 -3.17 2.70 -8.78
C MET A 270 -2.78 2.19 -10.17
N LYS A 271 -3.74 1.72 -10.99
CA LYS A 271 -3.47 1.32 -12.37
C LYS A 271 -2.91 2.46 -13.20
N ASN A 272 -3.47 3.66 -13.07
CA ASN A 272 -2.98 4.84 -13.79
C ASN A 272 -1.54 5.19 -13.38
N LEU A 273 -1.25 5.16 -12.06
CA LEU A 273 0.09 5.43 -11.53
C LEU A 273 1.12 4.40 -11.99
N VAL A 274 0.79 3.11 -11.90
CA VAL A 274 1.66 2.02 -12.38
C VAL A 274 1.87 2.11 -13.89
N SER A 275 0.85 2.47 -14.68
CA SER A 275 1.01 2.66 -16.13
C SER A 275 2.01 3.76 -16.47
N TRP A 276 2.09 4.80 -15.63
CA TRP A 276 3.06 5.87 -15.79
C TRP A 276 4.48 5.40 -15.47
N LEU A 277 4.65 4.70 -14.34
CA LEU A 277 5.95 4.11 -13.98
C LEU A 277 6.42 3.07 -15.01
N ASP A 278 5.50 2.32 -15.61
CA ASP A 278 5.84 1.36 -16.65
C ASP A 278 6.52 2.03 -17.84
N ARG A 279 6.03 3.19 -18.30
CA ARG A 279 6.65 3.95 -19.39
C ARG A 279 8.05 4.43 -19.04
N VAL A 280 8.22 4.82 -17.77
CA VAL A 280 9.54 5.21 -17.23
C VAL A 280 10.49 4.03 -17.23
N PHE A 281 10.07 2.87 -16.73
CA PHE A 281 10.89 1.67 -16.72
C PHE A 281 11.23 1.20 -18.13
N ASP A 282 10.28 1.24 -19.07
CA ASP A 282 10.53 0.93 -20.48
C ASP A 282 11.60 1.83 -21.07
N THR A 283 11.54 3.14 -20.79
CA THR A 283 12.56 4.10 -21.25
C THR A 283 13.95 3.76 -20.70
N VAL A 284 14.05 3.40 -19.42
CA VAL A 284 15.31 3.02 -18.76
C VAL A 284 15.87 1.72 -19.33
N ILE A 285 15.00 0.73 -19.55
CA ILE A 285 15.35 -0.57 -20.15
C ILE A 285 15.85 -0.37 -21.58
N ASP A 286 15.12 0.40 -22.40
CA ASP A 286 15.48 0.67 -23.79
C ASP A 286 16.81 1.42 -23.92
N GLN A 287 17.05 2.42 -23.07
CA GLN A 287 18.33 3.14 -23.03
C GLN A 287 19.48 2.17 -22.72
N ARG A 288 19.29 1.26 -21.77
CA ARG A 288 20.30 0.27 -21.42
C ARG A 288 20.57 -0.71 -22.56
N LEU A 289 19.53 -1.24 -23.20
CA LEU A 289 19.66 -2.15 -24.33
C LEU A 289 20.41 -1.49 -25.50
N LYS A 290 20.16 -0.21 -25.77
CA LYS A 290 20.91 0.57 -26.80
C LYS A 290 22.39 0.73 -26.43
N MET A 291 22.69 1.04 -25.17
CA MET A 291 24.08 1.15 -24.69
C MET A 291 24.84 -0.17 -24.81
N ASN A 292 24.18 -1.29 -24.51
CA ASN A 292 24.78 -2.62 -24.62
C ASN A 292 25.12 -2.95 -26.08
N LYS A 293 24.20 -2.71 -27.03
CA LYS A 293 24.44 -2.92 -28.47
C LYS A 293 25.60 -2.08 -29.00
N ALA A 294 25.62 -0.79 -28.67
CA ALA A 294 26.71 0.11 -29.08
C ALA A 294 28.08 -0.32 -28.53
N ARG A 295 28.10 -1.01 -27.39
CA ARG A 295 29.32 -1.54 -26.75
C ARG A 295 29.74 -2.90 -27.30
N GLU A 296 28.81 -3.72 -27.77
CA GLU A 296 29.13 -4.94 -28.52
C GLU A 296 29.80 -4.62 -29.86
N GLU A 297 29.46 -3.48 -30.44
CA GLU A 297 30.03 -2.94 -31.68
C GLU A 297 31.39 -2.22 -31.50
N GLY A 298 31.85 -1.97 -30.25
CA GLY A 298 33.09 -1.23 -29.95
C GLY A 298 33.94 -1.80 -28.78
N GLU A 299 35.20 -2.13 -29.05
CA GLU A 299 36.29 -2.60 -28.16
C GLU A 299 35.94 -3.33 -26.82
N LYS A 300 36.21 -4.64 -26.81
CA LYS A 300 36.01 -5.63 -25.72
C LYS A 300 36.83 -5.43 -24.42
N ASN A 301 37.54 -4.32 -24.22
CA ASN A 301 38.61 -4.26 -23.21
C ASN A 301 38.25 -3.63 -21.85
N MET A 302 37.00 -3.22 -21.61
CA MET A 302 36.62 -2.66 -20.32
C MET A 302 35.94 -3.73 -19.45
N LYS A 303 36.63 -4.17 -18.38
CA LYS A 303 36.10 -5.12 -17.37
C LYS A 303 34.67 -4.75 -17.00
N GLU A 304 33.77 -5.68 -17.25
CA GLU A 304 32.34 -5.53 -17.07
C GLU A 304 32.00 -5.30 -15.58
N HIS A 305 31.52 -4.12 -15.23
CA HIS A 305 30.79 -3.94 -13.99
C HIS A 305 29.30 -4.13 -14.28
N LYS A 306 28.80 -5.34 -14.06
CA LYS A 306 27.37 -5.64 -14.15
C LYS A 306 26.64 -4.85 -13.08
N ASP A 307 25.91 -3.82 -13.49
CA ASP A 307 24.99 -3.13 -12.61
C ASP A 307 23.68 -3.93 -12.45
N PHE A 308 22.83 -3.49 -11.52
CA PHE A 308 21.60 -4.22 -11.19
C PHE A 308 20.70 -4.41 -12.40
N LEU A 309 20.52 -3.38 -13.24
CA LEU A 309 19.67 -3.49 -14.43
C LEU A 309 20.27 -4.49 -15.44
N GLN A 310 21.60 -4.49 -15.61
CA GLN A 310 22.27 -5.50 -16.43
C GLN A 310 22.03 -6.92 -15.91
N LEU A 311 22.12 -7.12 -14.59
CA LEU A 311 21.80 -8.42 -13.98
C LEU A 311 20.34 -8.84 -14.22
N LEU A 312 19.40 -7.89 -14.19
CA LEU A 312 17.99 -8.18 -14.47
C LEU A 312 17.76 -8.58 -15.93
N LEU A 313 18.41 -7.89 -16.88
CA LEU A 313 18.30 -8.20 -18.31
C LEU A 313 18.82 -9.61 -18.62
N GLU A 314 19.98 -9.98 -18.08
CA GLU A 314 20.54 -11.33 -18.24
C GLU A 314 19.65 -12.44 -17.65
N LEU A 315 18.93 -12.14 -16.58
CA LEU A 315 18.02 -13.09 -15.96
C LEU A 315 16.73 -13.29 -16.77
N GLU A 316 16.23 -12.23 -17.42
CA GLU A 316 15.04 -12.30 -18.26
C GLU A 316 15.31 -13.03 -19.59
N GLU A 317 16.50 -12.88 -20.16
CA GLU A 317 16.94 -13.66 -21.33
C GLU A 317 16.91 -15.19 -21.07
N GLY A 318 17.08 -15.61 -19.82
CA GLY A 318 17.05 -17.02 -19.42
C GLY A 318 15.66 -17.61 -19.14
N ASP A 319 14.64 -16.78 -18.89
CA ASP A 319 13.26 -17.21 -18.62
C ASP A 319 12.23 -16.14 -19.04
N PRO A 320 11.83 -16.10 -20.33
CA PRO A 320 10.93 -15.08 -20.87
C PRO A 320 9.48 -15.19 -20.36
N ASN A 321 9.13 -16.24 -19.62
CA ASN A 321 7.76 -16.47 -19.15
C ASN A 321 7.40 -15.73 -17.86
N LYS A 322 8.34 -14.98 -17.27
CA LYS A 322 8.10 -14.17 -16.07
C LYS A 322 8.82 -12.83 -16.17
N PRO A 323 8.12 -11.75 -16.56
CA PRO A 323 8.74 -10.43 -16.59
C PRO A 323 9.04 -9.98 -15.16
N ILE A 324 10.28 -10.18 -14.72
CA ILE A 324 10.73 -9.89 -13.36
C ILE A 324 11.37 -8.51 -13.26
N ILE A 325 11.70 -7.87 -14.38
CA ILE A 325 12.45 -6.62 -14.39
C ILE A 325 11.65 -5.49 -13.75
N LYS A 326 10.45 -5.19 -14.26
CA LYS A 326 9.62 -4.09 -13.74
C LYS A 326 9.23 -4.28 -12.26
N PRO A 327 8.78 -5.47 -11.81
CA PRO A 327 8.57 -5.73 -10.38
C PRO A 327 9.83 -5.46 -9.55
N LEU A 328 11.02 -5.86 -10.01
CA LEU A 328 12.27 -5.68 -9.29
C LEU A 328 12.81 -4.24 -9.33
N LEU A 329 12.55 -3.50 -10.40
CA LEU A 329 12.84 -2.06 -10.47
C LEU A 329 11.94 -1.28 -9.50
N LEU A 330 10.67 -1.67 -9.37
CA LEU A 330 9.77 -1.07 -8.39
C LEU A 330 10.23 -1.34 -6.95
N VAL A 331 10.77 -2.52 -6.65
CA VAL A 331 11.37 -2.80 -5.32
C VAL A 331 12.45 -1.78 -4.96
N ARG A 332 13.26 -1.35 -5.93
CA ARG A 332 14.31 -0.35 -5.72
C ARG A 332 13.76 1.04 -5.38
N ILE A 333 12.49 1.31 -5.65
CA ILE A 333 11.80 2.53 -5.20
C ILE A 333 11.38 2.40 -3.72
N TYR A 334 11.15 1.18 -3.22
CA TYR A 334 10.71 0.92 -1.86
C TYR A 334 11.86 0.65 -0.86
N THR A 335 13.08 0.39 -1.32
CA THR A 335 14.22 -0.06 -0.48
C THR A 335 15.47 0.79 -0.65
#